data_AF-A0A2T5EWZ5-F1
#
_entry.id   AF-A0A2T5EWZ5-F1
#
_cell.length_a   1.000
_cell.length_b   1.000
_cell.length_c   1.000
_cell.angle_alpha   90.00
_cell.angle_beta   90.00
_cell.angle_gamma   90.00
#
_symmetry.space_group_name_H-M   'P 1'
#
loop_
_entity.id
_entity.type
_entity.pdbx_description
1 polymer ?
#
loop_
_entity_poly.entity_id
_entity_poly.type
_entity_poly.pdbx_seq_one_letter_code
_entity_poly.pdbx_strand_id
1 'polypeptide(L)' 'MRLPTFRIFADDAFLYQFLQMSRASQDECLQFLYDEGYDIQVIADKLRLSRSSIYNRINANRGRGPNND' A
#
# COMPACT_ATOMS: atom_id res chain seq x y z
N MET A 1 22.14 -19.81 -7.38
CA MET A 1 20.68 -20.01 -7.59
C MET A 1 19.99 -19.82 -6.26
N ARG A 2 19.25 -18.72 -6.08
CA ARG A 2 18.44 -18.50 -4.88
C ARG A 2 17.10 -19.19 -5.16
N LEU A 3 16.79 -20.27 -4.44
CA LEU A 3 15.48 -20.91 -4.52
C LEU A 3 14.42 -19.83 -4.24
N PRO A 4 13.30 -19.79 -4.98
CA PRO A 4 12.19 -18.92 -4.63
C PRO A 4 11.63 -19.45 -3.32
N THR A 5 12.10 -18.88 -2.21
CA THR A 5 11.56 -19.11 -0.88
C THR A 5 10.07 -18.87 -1.00
N PHE A 6 9.29 -19.94 -0.84
CA PHE A 6 7.84 -19.97 -0.73
C PHE A 6 7.33 -18.67 -0.07
N ARG A 7 6.99 -17.68 -0.91
CA ARG A 7 6.38 -16.43 -0.46
C ARG A 7 5.02 -16.89 0.03
N ILE A 8 4.85 -16.77 1.34
CA ILE A 8 3.79 -17.40 2.13
C ILE A 8 2.44 -17.10 1.46
N PHE A 9 1.62 -18.13 1.21
CA PHE A 9 0.30 -18.03 0.52
C PHE A 9 -0.60 -16.87 1.00
N ALA A 10 -0.38 -16.37 2.23
CA ALA A 10 -1.07 -15.22 2.80
C ALA A 10 -0.77 -13.88 2.09
N ASP A 11 0.47 -13.65 1.64
CA ASP A 11 0.84 -12.40 0.94
C ASP A 11 0.14 -12.30 -0.41
N ASP A 12 0.01 -13.43 -1.12
CA ASP A 12 -0.73 -13.47 -2.37
C ASP A 12 -2.24 -13.33 -2.14
N ALA A 13 -2.79 -13.90 -1.08
CA ALA A 13 -4.23 -13.78 -0.76
C ALA A 13 -4.66 -12.33 -0.54
N PHE A 14 -3.86 -11.53 0.18
CA PHE A 14 -4.15 -10.11 0.37
C PHE A 14 -4.09 -9.34 -0.96
N LEU A 15 -3.08 -9.62 -1.80
CA LEU A 15 -2.99 -9.02 -3.13
C LEU A 15 -4.22 -9.38 -3.98
N TYR A 16 -4.64 -10.64 -3.99
CA TYR A 16 -5.85 -11.06 -4.69
C TYR A 16 -7.08 -10.30 -4.18
N GLN A 17 -7.27 -10.21 -2.87
CA GLN A 17 -8.39 -9.48 -2.28
C GLN A 17 -8.36 -8.00 -2.66
N PHE A 18 -7.20 -7.35 -2.58
CA PHE A 18 -7.02 -5.96 -2.96
C PHE A 18 -7.37 -5.72 -4.43
N LEU A 19 -6.96 -6.62 -5.33
CA LEU A 19 -7.27 -6.50 -6.77
C LEU A 19 -8.76 -6.67 -7.08
N GLN A 20 -9.52 -7.38 -6.23
CA GLN A 20 -10.98 -7.52 -6.36
C GLN A 20 -11.75 -6.35 -5.76
N MET A 21 -11.12 -5.50 -4.95
CA MET A 21 -11.77 -4.32 -4.39
C MET A 21 -12.10 -3.28 -5.47
N SER A 22 -13.18 -2.52 -5.24
CA SER A 22 -13.48 -1.33 -6.06
C SER A 22 -12.32 -0.34 -6.00
N ARG A 23 -12.19 0.53 -7.02
CA ARG A 23 -11.11 1.52 -7.04
C ARG A 23 -11.13 2.43 -5.81
N ALA A 24 -12.31 2.86 -5.37
CA ALA A 24 -12.45 3.67 -4.16
C ALA A 24 -11.97 2.93 -2.90
N SER A 25 -12.39 1.67 -2.73
CA SER A 25 -11.96 0.85 -1.59
C SER A 25 -10.47 0.54 -1.60
N GLN A 26 -9.86 0.40 -2.78
CA GLN A 26 -8.41 0.27 -2.89
C GLN A 26 -7.70 1.55 -2.44
N ASP A 27 -8.22 2.72 -2.83
CA ASP A 27 -7.64 4.02 -2.46
C ASP A 27 -7.74 4.23 -0.94
N GLU A 28 -8.88 3.88 -0.32
CA GLU A 28 -9.06 3.87 1.13
C GLU A 28 -8.09 2.89 1.83
N CYS A 29 -7.90 1.69 1.28
CA CYS A 29 -6.96 0.72 1.82
C CYS A 29 -5.51 1.23 1.77
N LEU A 30 -5.10 1.86 0.65
CA LEU A 30 -3.79 2.48 0.52
C LEU A 30 -3.60 3.64 1.50
N GLN A 31 -4.63 4.47 1.70
CA GLN A 31 -4.62 5.56 2.66
C GLN A 31 -4.48 5.03 4.09
N PHE A 32 -5.27 4.02 4.46
CA PHE A 32 -5.21 3.38 5.77
C PHE A 32 -3.83 2.80 6.07
N LEU A 33 -3.24 2.05 5.12
CA LEU A 33 -1.88 1.51 5.29
C LEU A 33 -0.85 2.63 5.45
N TYR A 34 -0.99 3.73 4.71
CA TYR A 34 -0.09 4.87 4.87
C TYR A 34 -0.26 5.56 6.24
N ASP A 35 -1.49 5.77 6.69
CA ASP A 35 -1.81 6.43 7.97
C ASP A 35 -1.38 5.61 9.19
N GLU A 36 -1.40 4.27 9.07
CA GLU A 36 -0.82 3.35 10.06
C GLU A 36 0.73 3.39 10.10
N GLY A 37 1.36 4.17 9.23
CA GLY A 37 2.81 4.37 9.19
C GLY A 37 3.59 3.33 8.40
N TYR A 38 2.92 2.50 7.57
CA TYR A 38 3.63 1.58 6.70
C TYR A 38 4.39 2.34 5.61
N ASP A 39 5.64 1.93 5.37
CA ASP A 39 6.48 2.53 4.35
C ASP A 39 5.93 2.28 2.93
N ILE A 40 5.89 3.34 2.11
CA ILE A 40 5.31 3.30 0.76
C ILE A 40 6.04 2.32 -0.16
N GLN A 41 7.36 2.13 -0.01
CA GLN A 41 8.10 1.13 -0.79
C GLN A 41 7.61 -0.27 -0.44
N VAL A 42 7.37 -0.56 0.84
CA VAL A 42 6.86 -1.86 1.29
C VAL A 42 5.45 -2.12 0.78
N ILE A 43 4.55 -1.11 0.84
CA ILE A 43 3.18 -1.21 0.29
C ILE A 43 3.25 -1.46 -1.22
N ALA A 44 4.09 -0.73 -1.94
CA ALA A 44 4.30 -0.87 -3.38
C ALA A 44 4.76 -2.28 -3.77
N ASP A 45 5.75 -2.82 -3.05
CA ASP A 45 6.29 -4.15 -3.31
C ASP A 45 5.30 -5.28 -3.00
N LYS A 46 4.46 -5.10 -1.97
CA LYS A 46 3.42 -6.08 -1.60
C LYS A 46 2.23 -6.05 -2.56
N LEU A 47 1.77 -4.85 -2.94
CA LEU A 47 0.59 -4.68 -3.81
C LEU A 47 0.93 -4.67 -5.32
N ARG A 48 2.22 -4.80 -5.66
CA ARG A 48 2.73 -4.74 -7.04
C ARG A 48 2.33 -3.46 -7.76
N LEU A 49 2.37 -2.34 -7.04
CA LEU A 49 2.09 -0.99 -7.55
C LEU A 49 3.38 -0.19 -7.64
N SER A 50 3.39 0.87 -8.46
CA SER A 50 4.47 1.84 -8.42
C SER A 50 4.27 2.83 -7.26
N ARG A 51 5.36 3.27 -6.62
CA ARG A 51 5.29 4.30 -5.57
C ARG A 51 4.56 5.57 -6.05
N SER A 52 4.83 6.00 -7.28
CA SER A 52 4.15 7.16 -7.88
C SER A 52 2.64 6.94 -8.00
N SER A 53 2.20 5.73 -8.38
CA SER A 53 0.77 5.40 -8.42
C SER A 53 0.14 5.51 -7.03
N ILE A 54 0.83 5.06 -5.98
CA ILE A 54 0.33 5.15 -4.60
C ILE A 54 0.26 6.61 -4.15
N TYR A 55 1.32 7.41 -4.34
CA TYR A 55 1.33 8.84 -4.00
C TYR A 55 0.23 9.64 -4.68
N ASN A 56 -0.16 9.28 -5.90
CA ASN A 56 -1.27 9.93 -6.60
C ASN A 56 -2.65 9.55 -6.08
N ARG A 57 -2.74 8.47 -5.27
CA ARG A 57 -3.98 7.89 -4.75
C ARG A 57 -4.19 8.21 -3.26
N ILE A 58 -3.11 8.41 -2.51
CA ILE A 58 -3.15 8.76 -1.09
C ILE A 58 -2.95 10.26 -0.89
N ASN A 59 -3.53 10.80 0.17
CA ASN A 59 -3.27 12.15 0.64
C ASN A 59 -1.98 12.19 1.48
N ALA A 60 -0.83 11.91 0.86
CA ALA A 60 0.47 11.89 1.54
C ALA A 60 0.80 13.23 2.24
N ASN A 61 0.25 14.33 1.74
CA ASN A 61 0.42 15.68 2.27
C ASN A 61 -0.55 16.06 3.41
N ARG A 62 -1.50 15.18 3.79
CA ARG A 62 -2.40 15.42 4.94
C ARG A 62 -1.85 14.86 6.27
N GLY A 63 -0.70 14.18 6.25
CA GLY A 63 0.00 13.68 7.43
C GLY A 63 1.01 14.66 8.07
N ARG A 64 1.11 15.88 7.56
CA ARG A 64 1.48 17.04 8.40
C ARG A 64 0.20 17.83 8.58
N GLY A 65 -0.44 17.71 9.74
CA GLY A 65 -1.32 18.79 10.18
C GLY A 65 -0.56 20.12 10.08
N PRO A 66 -1.24 21.28 10.03
CA PRO A 66 -0.53 22.53 10.25
C PRO A 66 0.34 22.35 11.50
N ASN A 67 1.66 22.53 11.36
CA ASN A 67 2.54 22.69 12.50
C ASN A 67 2.01 23.90 13.28
N ASN A 68 1.21 23.64 14.31
CA ASN A 68 0.99 24.56 15.41
C ASN A 68 1.89 24.08 16.55
N ASP A 69 3.19 24.33 16.41
CA ASP A 69 4.09 24.94 17.40
C ASP A 69 5.47 25.14 16.76
#